data_AF-A0A9E4URT4-F1
#
_entry.id   AF-A0A9E4URT4-F1
#
_cell.length_a   1.000
_cell.length_b   1.000
_cell.length_c   1.000
_cell.angle_alpha   90.00
_cell.angle_beta   90.00
_cell.angle_gamma   90.00
#
_symmetry.space_group_name_H-M   'P 1'
#
loop_
_entity.id
_entity.type
_entity.pdbx_description
1 polymer ?
#
loop_
_entity_poly.entity_id
_entity_poly.type
_entity_poly.pdbx_seq_one_letter_code
_entity_poly.pdbx_strand_id
1 'polypeptide(L)'
;GIPAKQFAVVADDAEELDEILSRYEPTEVDVTINVDDTMCKGVESWAWYGLQPINKLTKPNGTLIVTSRQDADSLIRDMHQKDSPIGLSIVKSTVSFSGLWVYKDDHTDVRILGALCSVCPQLVSIDSMLQAIQEQMGSETKVASAQKAYDNATVRLIEPGEGNPEVPYSFDLPGWKTMEEAVVIRGIKAGGGFRGGEGGYEPVRNSVFKKFSTRSMRPVINFETCIKCTLCWLQCPDTCFDVTPDGLYDANMESCCGCGVCEAVCPVPDCVTMVSEADFEDNNSQYEMWQKDKEGYNQWMTALVDKQKAETRTHGFHHVGGYAEEISEMTEA
;
A
#
# COMPACT_ATOMS: atom_id res chain seq x y z
N GLY A 1 0.35 2.89 -6.27
CA GLY A 1 -0.17 2.08 -7.41
C GLY A 1 -1.49 1.45 -7.01
N ILE A 2 -2.26 0.85 -7.91
CA ILE A 2 -3.43 0.07 -7.50
C ILE A 2 -2.95 -1.31 -7.03
N PRO A 3 -3.37 -1.81 -5.84
CA PRO A 3 -3.03 -3.15 -5.40
C PRO A 3 -3.41 -4.20 -6.46
N ALA A 4 -2.43 -5.02 -6.85
CA ALA A 4 -2.62 -6.11 -7.79
C ALA A 4 -2.53 -7.46 -7.08
N LYS A 5 -3.33 -8.42 -7.52
CA LYS A 5 -3.29 -9.80 -7.03
C LYS A 5 -2.86 -10.73 -8.16
N GLN A 6 -1.97 -11.66 -7.83
CA GLN A 6 -1.56 -12.75 -8.70
C GLN A 6 -1.73 -14.05 -7.93
N PHE A 7 -2.10 -15.12 -8.63
CA PHE A 7 -2.27 -16.44 -8.05
C PHE A 7 -1.35 -17.42 -8.77
N ALA A 8 -0.74 -18.31 -7.99
CA ALA A 8 0.05 -19.42 -8.49
C ALA A 8 -0.48 -20.71 -7.84
N VAL A 9 -0.56 -21.77 -8.64
CA VAL A 9 -1.09 -23.07 -8.23
C VAL A 9 -0.04 -24.12 -8.58
N VAL A 10 0.23 -25.01 -7.63
CA VAL A 10 0.99 -26.24 -7.85
C VAL A 10 0.05 -27.37 -7.45
N ALA A 11 -0.07 -28.36 -8.34
CA ALA A 11 -0.96 -29.51 -8.19
C ALA A 11 -0.19 -30.78 -8.57
N ASP A 12 -0.62 -31.92 -8.03
CA ASP A 12 0.05 -33.20 -8.27
C ASP A 12 -0.24 -33.75 -9.68
N ASP A 13 -1.40 -33.38 -10.24
CA ASP A 13 -1.80 -33.76 -11.59
C ASP A 13 -2.48 -32.63 -12.37
N ALA A 14 -2.64 -32.87 -13.67
CA ALA A 14 -3.19 -31.88 -14.59
C ALA A 14 -4.69 -31.64 -14.39
N GLU A 15 -5.44 -32.63 -13.90
CA GLU A 15 -6.88 -32.50 -13.70
C GLU A 15 -7.17 -31.59 -12.50
N GLU A 16 -6.44 -31.77 -11.39
CA GLU A 16 -6.49 -30.87 -10.24
C GLU A 16 -6.04 -29.45 -10.63
N LEU A 17 -4.96 -29.32 -11.41
CA LEU A 17 -4.50 -28.03 -11.88
C LEU A 17 -5.58 -27.30 -12.70
N ASP A 18 -6.19 -27.99 -13.66
CA ASP A 18 -7.25 -27.43 -14.51
C ASP A 18 -8.50 -27.06 -13.67
N GLU A 19 -8.87 -27.88 -12.68
CA GLU A 19 -9.99 -27.57 -11.80
C GLU A 19 -9.74 -26.28 -11.01
N ILE A 20 -8.54 -26.10 -10.45
CA ILE A 20 -8.21 -24.90 -9.67
C ILE A 20 -8.09 -23.68 -10.58
N LEU A 21 -7.42 -23.81 -11.73
CA LEU A 21 -7.25 -22.71 -12.70
C LEU A 21 -8.56 -22.30 -13.38
N SER A 22 -9.59 -23.15 -13.36
CA SER A 22 -10.93 -22.78 -13.85
C SER A 22 -11.64 -21.73 -12.97
N ARG A 23 -11.13 -21.49 -11.75
CA ARG A 23 -11.68 -20.51 -10.81
C ARG A 23 -11.01 -19.15 -11.03
N TYR A 24 -11.80 -18.08 -10.98
CA TYR A 24 -11.28 -16.71 -11.14
C TYR A 24 -10.35 -16.28 -9.99
N GLU A 25 -10.70 -16.67 -8.76
CA GLU A 25 -9.95 -16.39 -7.55
C GLU A 25 -10.04 -17.61 -6.62
N PRO A 26 -8.94 -18.09 -6.03
CA PRO A 26 -8.97 -19.18 -5.06
C PRO A 26 -9.76 -18.78 -3.82
N THR A 27 -10.46 -19.75 -3.23
CA THR A 27 -11.19 -19.55 -1.97
C THR A 27 -10.26 -19.52 -0.76
N GLU A 28 -9.16 -20.27 -0.82
CA GLU A 28 -8.14 -20.36 0.21
C GLU A 28 -6.76 -20.56 -0.43
N VAL A 29 -5.70 -20.11 0.26
CA VAL A 29 -4.29 -20.28 -0.15
C VAL A 29 -3.43 -20.72 1.03
N ASP A 30 -2.43 -21.57 0.75
CA ASP A 30 -1.41 -21.99 1.72
C ASP A 30 -0.54 -20.83 2.20
N VAL A 31 -0.14 -19.99 1.25
CA VAL A 31 0.73 -18.85 1.48
C VAL A 31 0.16 -17.62 0.79
N THR A 32 0.11 -16.51 1.51
CA THR A 32 -0.11 -15.19 0.91
C THR A 32 1.21 -14.43 0.94
N ILE A 33 1.56 -13.77 -0.16
CA ILE A 33 2.80 -12.99 -0.27
C ILE A 33 2.41 -11.53 -0.45
N ASN A 34 2.78 -10.70 0.52
CA ASN A 34 2.59 -9.27 0.51
C ASN A 34 3.95 -8.57 0.28
N VAL A 35 4.03 -7.80 -0.80
CA VAL A 35 5.26 -7.13 -1.27
C VAL A 35 5.33 -5.63 -0.94
N ASP A 36 4.36 -5.14 -0.17
CA ASP A 36 4.35 -3.78 0.40
C ASP A 36 3.63 -3.85 1.75
N ASP A 37 4.34 -3.52 2.84
CA ASP A 37 3.79 -3.66 4.19
C ASP A 37 2.61 -2.74 4.47
N THR A 38 2.46 -1.65 3.72
CA THR A 38 1.30 -0.76 3.84
C THR A 38 -0.01 -1.44 3.43
N MET A 39 0.05 -2.50 2.60
CA MET A 39 -1.11 -3.32 2.28
C MET A 39 -1.62 -4.15 3.46
N CYS A 40 -0.87 -4.28 4.58
CA CYS A 40 -1.38 -4.89 5.81
C CYS A 40 -2.66 -4.19 6.31
N LYS A 41 -2.78 -2.88 6.04
CA LYS A 41 -3.96 -2.04 6.30
C LYS A 41 -5.16 -2.35 5.41
N GLY A 42 -5.04 -3.34 4.52
CA GLY A 42 -6.09 -3.79 3.60
C GLY A 42 -5.87 -3.30 2.17
N VAL A 43 -6.49 -4.02 1.24
CA VAL A 43 -6.42 -3.75 -0.20
C VAL A 43 -7.81 -3.54 -0.78
N GLU A 44 -7.97 -2.50 -1.59
CA GLU A 44 -9.16 -2.30 -2.42
C GLU A 44 -8.69 -2.33 -3.88
N SER A 45 -8.98 -3.44 -4.58
CA SER A 45 -8.58 -3.60 -5.98
C SER A 45 -9.42 -2.74 -6.92
N TRP A 46 -10.70 -2.57 -6.61
CA TRP A 46 -11.66 -1.78 -7.38
C TRP A 46 -12.75 -1.22 -6.46
N ALA A 47 -13.32 -0.08 -6.85
CA ALA A 47 -14.53 0.45 -6.22
C ALA A 47 -15.60 -0.64 -6.10
N TRP A 48 -16.35 -0.64 -5.01
CA TRP A 48 -17.42 -1.61 -4.68
C TRP A 48 -16.98 -3.00 -4.20
N TYR A 49 -15.70 -3.38 -4.30
CA TYR A 49 -15.21 -4.60 -3.64
C TYR A 49 -15.06 -4.42 -2.12
N GLY A 50 -15.02 -3.17 -1.66
CA GLY A 50 -14.70 -2.84 -0.28
C GLY A 50 -13.23 -3.10 0.03
N LEU A 51 -12.84 -2.79 1.26
CA LEU A 51 -11.51 -3.08 1.74
C LEU A 51 -11.41 -4.58 2.05
N GLN A 52 -10.38 -5.24 1.55
CA GLN A 52 -10.15 -6.66 1.75
C GLN A 52 -8.89 -6.86 2.59
N PRO A 53 -8.96 -7.64 3.69
CA PRO A 53 -7.78 -8.04 4.43
C PRO A 53 -6.81 -8.83 3.55
N ILE A 54 -5.51 -8.58 3.67
CA ILE A 54 -4.49 -9.35 2.95
C ILE A 54 -4.48 -10.83 3.36
N ASN A 55 -4.83 -11.14 4.61
CA ASN A 55 -4.91 -12.49 5.16
C ASN A 55 -6.27 -13.17 4.92
N LYS A 56 -7.17 -12.56 4.13
CA LYS A 56 -8.54 -13.08 3.91
C LYS A 56 -8.52 -14.51 3.40
N LEU A 57 -7.72 -14.77 2.35
CA LEU A 57 -7.65 -16.08 1.69
C LEU A 57 -6.65 -17.02 2.34
N THR A 58 -5.78 -16.56 3.25
CA THR A 58 -4.82 -17.44 3.93
C THR A 58 -5.58 -18.47 4.75
N LYS A 59 -5.34 -19.76 4.51
CA LYS A 59 -6.01 -20.85 5.23
C LYS A 59 -5.58 -20.91 6.71
N PRO A 60 -6.32 -21.59 7.60
CA PRO A 60 -5.87 -21.86 8.96
C PRO A 60 -4.49 -22.53 8.97
N ASN A 61 -3.57 -22.02 9.79
CA ASN A 61 -2.15 -22.40 9.85
C ASN A 61 -1.36 -22.18 8.54
N GLY A 62 -1.94 -21.50 7.54
CA GLY A 62 -1.21 -20.96 6.40
C GLY A 62 -0.31 -19.81 6.83
N THR A 63 0.59 -19.37 5.94
CA THR A 63 1.57 -18.32 6.27
C THR A 63 1.40 -17.10 5.38
N LEU A 64 1.42 -15.92 5.97
CA LEU A 64 1.64 -14.68 5.26
C LEU A 64 3.13 -14.33 5.26
N ILE A 65 3.69 -14.13 4.08
CA ILE A 65 5.02 -13.55 3.91
C ILE A 65 4.85 -12.06 3.65
N VAL A 66 5.53 -11.20 4.42
CA VAL A 66 5.49 -9.74 4.23
C VAL A 66 6.90 -9.20 4.02
N THR A 67 7.10 -8.38 2.99
CA THR A 67 8.33 -7.59 2.87
C THR A 67 8.20 -6.32 3.70
N SER A 68 9.03 -6.18 4.74
CA SER A 68 8.96 -5.00 5.61
C SER A 68 10.26 -4.77 6.38
N ARG A 69 10.51 -3.52 6.78
CA ARG A 69 11.51 -3.20 7.81
C ARG A 69 10.94 -3.29 9.22
N GLN A 70 9.63 -3.18 9.38
CA GLN A 70 8.92 -3.21 10.65
C GLN A 70 9.06 -4.56 11.35
N ASP A 71 8.94 -4.56 12.67
CA ASP A 71 8.80 -5.78 13.46
C ASP A 71 7.39 -6.37 13.31
N ALA A 72 7.24 -7.61 13.76
CA ALA A 72 5.99 -8.35 13.60
C ALA A 72 4.82 -7.75 14.38
N ASP A 73 5.05 -7.25 15.60
CA ASP A 73 3.97 -6.70 16.41
C ASP A 73 3.46 -5.38 15.80
N SER A 74 4.37 -4.58 15.22
CA SER A 74 4.00 -3.39 14.46
C SER A 74 3.16 -3.70 13.22
N LEU A 75 3.55 -4.69 12.42
CA LEU A 75 2.73 -5.11 11.28
C LEU A 75 1.37 -5.65 11.70
N ILE A 76 1.32 -6.47 12.76
CA ILE A 76 0.08 -7.09 13.22
C ILE A 76 -0.94 -6.04 13.63
N ARG A 77 -0.53 -4.91 14.21
CA ARG A 77 -1.44 -3.79 14.53
C ARG A 77 -2.22 -3.29 13.32
N ASP A 78 -1.65 -3.37 12.11
CA ASP A 78 -2.31 -2.96 10.86
C ASP A 78 -3.16 -4.07 10.24
N MET A 79 -2.87 -5.33 10.56
CA MET A 79 -3.50 -6.50 9.93
C MET A 79 -4.86 -6.78 10.56
N HIS A 80 -5.90 -6.85 9.73
CA HIS A 80 -7.23 -7.20 10.21
C HIS A 80 -7.26 -8.57 10.88
N GLN A 81 -7.99 -8.65 12.00
CA GLN A 81 -8.15 -9.88 12.77
C GLN A 81 -8.73 -11.01 11.92
N LYS A 82 -8.30 -12.24 12.25
CA LYS A 82 -8.80 -13.47 11.64
C LYS A 82 -9.22 -14.44 12.74
N ASP A 83 -10.28 -15.20 12.50
CA ASP A 83 -10.82 -16.18 13.46
C ASP A 83 -9.99 -17.47 13.55
N SER A 84 -9.02 -17.65 12.66
CA SER A 84 -8.11 -18.79 12.63
C SER A 84 -6.65 -18.33 12.74
N PRO A 85 -5.80 -19.13 13.39
CA PRO A 85 -4.39 -18.81 13.51
C PRO A 85 -3.71 -18.83 12.14
N ILE A 86 -2.77 -17.91 11.93
CA ILE A 86 -1.93 -17.84 10.73
C ILE A 86 -0.48 -17.56 11.11
N GLY A 87 0.46 -18.00 10.30
CA GLY A 87 1.86 -17.63 10.42
C GLY A 87 2.14 -16.28 9.78
N LEU A 88 3.08 -15.51 10.34
CA LEU A 88 3.69 -14.34 9.73
C LEU A 88 5.19 -14.55 9.60
N SER A 89 5.70 -14.49 8.38
CA SER A 89 7.12 -14.50 8.05
C SER A 89 7.51 -13.17 7.42
N ILE A 90 8.55 -12.53 7.94
CA ILE A 90 8.99 -11.21 7.45
C ILE A 90 10.28 -11.37 6.64
N VAL A 91 10.23 -10.98 5.38
CA VAL A 91 11.43 -10.75 4.57
C VAL A 91 11.86 -9.31 4.77
N LYS A 92 12.98 -9.08 5.46
CA LYS A 92 13.48 -7.72 5.73
C LYS A 92 13.84 -7.02 4.43
N SER A 93 13.00 -6.08 3.99
CA SER A 93 13.23 -5.29 2.78
C SER A 93 12.55 -3.92 2.85
N THR A 94 12.98 -3.01 1.98
CA THR A 94 12.19 -1.83 1.61
C THR A 94 11.07 -2.22 0.65
N VAL A 95 10.21 -1.27 0.31
CA VAL A 95 9.23 -1.48 -0.77
C VAL A 95 9.97 -1.52 -2.10
N SER A 96 10.21 -2.74 -2.62
CA SER A 96 10.99 -2.98 -3.83
C SER A 96 10.13 -3.07 -5.10
N PHE A 97 8.81 -3.17 -4.95
CA PHE A 97 7.84 -3.32 -6.06
C PHE A 97 6.88 -2.13 -6.23
N SER A 98 7.06 -1.04 -5.50
CA SER A 98 6.13 0.12 -5.52
C SER A 98 6.36 1.13 -6.65
N GLY A 99 7.41 0.96 -7.45
CA GLY A 99 7.69 1.76 -8.63
C GLY A 99 7.13 1.11 -9.91
N LEU A 100 6.20 1.77 -10.60
CA LEU A 100 5.68 1.30 -11.89
C LEU A 100 6.77 1.22 -12.98
N TRP A 101 7.91 1.90 -12.78
CA TRP A 101 8.96 2.11 -13.79
C TRP A 101 10.39 1.92 -13.28
N VAL A 102 10.57 1.59 -12.00
CA VAL A 102 11.90 1.43 -11.38
C VAL A 102 11.90 0.10 -10.63
N TYR A 103 12.46 -0.92 -11.27
CA TYR A 103 12.69 -2.21 -10.64
C TYR A 103 14.03 -2.18 -9.93
N LYS A 104 14.02 -2.02 -8.61
CA LYS A 104 15.25 -2.13 -7.83
C LYS A 104 15.55 -3.62 -7.63
N ASP A 105 16.53 -4.15 -8.36
CA ASP A 105 16.99 -5.53 -8.21
C ASP A 105 17.81 -5.71 -6.93
N ASP A 106 17.14 -5.67 -5.77
CA ASP A 106 17.72 -5.89 -4.44
C ASP A 106 17.51 -7.33 -3.95
N HIS A 107 17.25 -8.25 -4.88
CA HIS A 107 16.99 -9.66 -4.65
C HIS A 107 15.77 -9.92 -3.75
N THR A 108 14.85 -8.97 -3.56
CA THR A 108 13.64 -9.20 -2.74
C THR A 108 12.79 -10.33 -3.31
N ASP A 109 12.64 -10.38 -4.63
CA ASP A 109 11.97 -11.44 -5.40
C ASP A 109 12.47 -12.84 -4.99
N VAL A 110 13.78 -13.10 -5.10
CA VAL A 110 14.35 -14.42 -4.83
C VAL A 110 14.44 -14.73 -3.32
N ARG A 111 14.54 -13.70 -2.48
CA ARG A 111 14.45 -13.87 -1.02
C ARG A 111 13.05 -14.30 -0.59
N ILE A 112 12.00 -13.77 -1.23
CA ILE A 112 10.61 -14.24 -1.04
C ILE A 112 10.50 -15.71 -1.43
N LEU A 113 11.04 -16.11 -2.58
CA LEU A 113 11.01 -17.51 -3.05
C LEU A 113 11.73 -18.46 -2.08
N GLY A 114 12.88 -18.04 -1.53
CA GLY A 114 13.57 -18.79 -0.48
C GLY A 114 12.72 -18.93 0.79
N ALA A 115 12.12 -17.83 1.27
CA ALA A 115 11.22 -17.86 2.42
C ALA A 115 9.98 -18.74 2.18
N LEU A 116 9.40 -18.71 0.97
CA LEU A 116 8.29 -19.56 0.56
C LEU A 116 8.62 -21.05 0.71
N CYS A 117 9.79 -21.48 0.25
CA CYS A 117 10.23 -22.88 0.37
C CYS A 117 10.38 -23.29 1.85
N SER A 118 10.71 -22.36 2.74
CA SER A 118 10.88 -22.64 4.17
C SER A 118 9.53 -22.75 4.90
N VAL A 119 8.59 -21.84 4.62
CA VAL A 119 7.29 -21.82 5.29
C VAL A 119 6.25 -22.76 4.68
N CYS A 120 6.48 -23.21 3.44
CA CYS A 120 5.59 -24.09 2.68
C CYS A 120 6.38 -25.14 1.89
N PRO A 121 7.17 -26.01 2.56
CA PRO A 121 8.07 -26.97 1.89
C PRO A 121 7.31 -28.04 1.09
N GLN A 122 6.02 -28.25 1.37
CA GLN A 122 5.18 -29.16 0.60
C GLN A 122 4.87 -28.65 -0.81
N LEU A 123 4.97 -27.33 -1.05
CA LEU A 123 4.67 -26.74 -2.35
C LEU A 123 5.85 -26.89 -3.32
N VAL A 124 7.06 -26.62 -2.85
CA VAL A 124 8.28 -26.66 -3.65
C VAL A 124 9.49 -26.81 -2.74
N SER A 125 10.42 -27.70 -3.14
CA SER A 125 11.67 -27.88 -2.41
C SER A 125 12.64 -26.73 -2.67
N ILE A 126 13.50 -26.41 -1.69
CA ILE A 126 14.53 -25.39 -1.87
C ILE A 126 15.50 -25.76 -3.01
N ASP A 127 15.89 -27.03 -3.14
CA ASP A 127 16.80 -27.47 -4.19
C ASP A 127 16.23 -27.20 -5.59
N SER A 128 14.95 -27.53 -5.81
CA SER A 128 14.26 -27.24 -7.07
C SER A 128 14.14 -25.74 -7.33
N MET A 129 13.87 -24.95 -6.29
CA MET A 129 13.76 -23.49 -6.42
C MET A 129 15.11 -22.86 -6.79
N LEU A 130 16.20 -23.26 -6.13
CA LEU A 130 17.54 -22.77 -6.43
C LEU A 130 17.99 -23.13 -7.84
N GLN A 131 17.68 -24.36 -8.29
CA GLN A 131 17.92 -24.77 -9.66
C GLN A 131 17.15 -23.88 -10.64
N ALA A 132 15.86 -23.64 -10.42
CA ALA A 132 15.04 -22.79 -11.28
C ALA A 132 15.56 -21.33 -11.34
N ILE A 133 15.97 -20.76 -10.20
CA ILE A 133 16.58 -19.42 -10.14
C ILE A 133 17.87 -19.39 -10.96
N GLN A 134 18.74 -20.39 -10.81
CA GLN A 134 19.98 -20.47 -11.58
C GLN A 134 19.72 -20.59 -13.08
N GLU A 135 18.78 -21.44 -13.49
CA GLU A 135 18.46 -21.69 -14.90
C GLU A 135 17.80 -20.48 -15.57
N GLN A 136 16.88 -19.79 -14.88
CA GLN A 136 16.13 -18.68 -15.46
C GLN A 136 16.85 -17.34 -15.35
N MET A 137 17.61 -17.12 -14.28
CA MET A 137 18.22 -15.81 -13.98
C MET A 137 19.74 -15.80 -14.13
N GLY A 138 20.40 -16.96 -14.18
CA GLY A 138 21.85 -17.07 -14.43
C GLY A 138 22.74 -16.42 -13.37
N SER A 139 22.27 -16.27 -12.14
CA SER A 139 22.95 -15.49 -11.09
C SER A 139 23.17 -16.27 -9.80
N GLU A 140 24.43 -16.61 -9.51
CA GLU A 140 24.84 -17.29 -8.28
C GLU A 140 24.54 -16.43 -7.03
N THR A 141 24.57 -15.10 -7.14
CA THR A 141 24.25 -14.21 -6.02
C THR A 141 22.77 -14.24 -5.68
N LYS A 142 21.89 -14.40 -6.67
CA LYS A 142 20.44 -14.59 -6.46
C LYS A 142 20.15 -15.95 -5.83
N VAL A 143 20.82 -17.00 -6.28
CA VAL A 143 20.76 -18.34 -5.65
C VAL A 143 21.18 -18.27 -4.17
N ALA A 144 22.32 -17.65 -3.87
CA ALA A 144 22.79 -17.48 -2.50
C ALA A 144 21.83 -16.63 -1.65
N SER A 145 21.19 -15.62 -2.25
CA SER A 145 20.21 -14.77 -1.57
C SER A 145 18.93 -15.55 -1.21
N ALA A 146 18.44 -16.39 -2.13
CA ALA A 146 17.31 -17.28 -1.87
C ALA A 146 17.63 -18.30 -0.78
N GLN A 147 18.79 -18.97 -0.85
CA GLN A 147 19.22 -19.92 0.19
C GLN A 147 19.30 -19.24 1.56
N LYS A 148 19.92 -18.06 1.64
CA LYS A 148 20.02 -17.31 2.89
C LYS A 148 18.66 -16.92 3.44
N ALA A 149 17.70 -16.58 2.59
CA ALA A 149 16.34 -16.27 3.03
C ALA A 149 15.60 -17.52 3.53
N TYR A 150 15.79 -18.67 2.88
CA TYR A 150 15.27 -19.96 3.35
C TYR A 150 15.78 -20.30 4.76
N ASP A 151 17.10 -20.17 4.97
CA ASP A 151 17.75 -20.51 6.25
C ASP A 151 17.32 -19.59 7.41
N ASN A 152 17.02 -18.32 7.11
CA ASN A 152 16.67 -17.30 8.12
C ASN A 152 15.16 -17.08 8.27
N ALA A 153 14.34 -17.72 7.44
CA ALA A 153 12.89 -17.57 7.52
C ALA A 153 12.41 -18.05 8.90
N THR A 154 11.62 -17.20 9.55
CA THR A 154 11.01 -17.49 10.84
C THR A 154 9.53 -17.20 10.72
N VAL A 155 8.72 -17.91 11.49
CA VAL A 155 7.27 -17.74 11.52
C VAL A 155 6.87 -17.33 12.93
N ARG A 156 6.28 -16.14 13.06
CA ARG A 156 5.53 -15.76 14.26
C ARG A 156 4.10 -16.21 14.07
N LEU A 157 3.55 -16.95 15.02
CA LEU A 157 2.13 -17.28 15.02
C LEU A 157 1.32 -16.02 15.38
N ILE A 158 0.26 -15.76 14.62
CA ILE A 158 -0.78 -14.77 14.93
C ILE A 158 -1.98 -15.57 15.41
N GLU A 159 -2.32 -15.42 16.69
CA GLU A 159 -3.46 -16.10 17.29
C GLU A 159 -4.79 -15.43 16.90
N PRO A 160 -5.92 -16.16 16.97
CA PRO A 160 -7.24 -15.57 16.76
C PRO A 160 -7.47 -14.36 17.65
N GLY A 161 -7.92 -13.26 17.05
CA GLY A 161 -8.14 -11.98 17.74
C GLY A 161 -6.89 -11.10 17.91
N GLU A 162 -5.70 -11.53 17.47
CA GLU A 162 -4.57 -10.62 17.30
C GLU A 162 -4.74 -9.77 16.03
N GLY A 163 -4.43 -8.48 16.14
CA GLY A 163 -4.46 -7.51 15.04
C GLY A 163 -5.54 -6.45 15.15
N ASN A 164 -5.78 -5.73 14.05
CA ASN A 164 -6.76 -4.65 13.94
C ASN A 164 -8.20 -5.19 14.02
N PRO A 165 -9.02 -4.77 15.01
CA PRO A 165 -10.41 -5.19 15.15
C PRO A 165 -11.37 -4.43 14.20
N GLU A 166 -10.87 -3.49 13.39
CA GLU A 166 -11.67 -2.80 12.39
C GLU A 166 -12.36 -3.80 11.47
N VAL A 167 -13.66 -3.60 11.24
CA VAL A 167 -14.40 -4.36 10.24
C VAL A 167 -14.24 -3.61 8.91
N PRO A 168 -13.58 -4.21 7.89
CA PRO A 168 -13.41 -3.58 6.60
C PRO A 168 -14.76 -3.14 6.02
N TYR A 169 -14.82 -1.92 5.49
CA TYR A 169 -16.02 -1.47 4.80
C TYR A 169 -16.27 -2.35 3.56
N SER A 170 -17.55 -2.62 3.29
CA SER A 170 -18.01 -3.39 2.15
C SER A 170 -19.25 -2.73 1.55
N PHE A 171 -19.61 -3.17 0.36
CA PHE A 171 -20.77 -2.66 -0.35
C PHE A 171 -21.68 -3.82 -0.77
N ASP A 172 -22.98 -3.57 -0.76
CA ASP A 172 -23.96 -4.54 -1.26
C ASP A 172 -23.88 -4.60 -2.79
N LEU A 173 -23.45 -5.74 -3.32
CA LEU A 173 -23.47 -5.97 -4.76
C LEU A 173 -24.92 -6.14 -5.23
N PRO A 174 -25.37 -5.39 -6.25
CA PRO A 174 -26.72 -5.54 -6.76
C PRO A 174 -26.89 -6.96 -7.34
N GLY A 175 -27.87 -7.69 -6.83
CA GLY A 175 -28.27 -8.96 -7.41
C GLY A 175 -28.95 -8.77 -8.77
N TRP A 176 -29.11 -9.85 -9.54
CA TRP A 176 -29.73 -9.81 -10.87
C TRP A 176 -31.15 -9.23 -10.90
N LYS A 177 -31.86 -9.24 -9.75
CA LYS A 177 -33.21 -8.64 -9.59
C LYS A 177 -33.20 -7.15 -9.23
N THR A 178 -32.09 -6.65 -8.72
CA THR A 178 -31.93 -5.27 -8.25
C THR A 178 -31.02 -4.45 -9.16
N MET A 179 -30.33 -5.10 -10.11
CA MET A 179 -29.68 -4.40 -11.21
C MET A 179 -30.72 -3.63 -12.01
N GLU A 180 -30.43 -2.35 -12.27
CA GLU A 180 -31.23 -1.52 -13.14
C GLU A 180 -31.21 -2.10 -14.57
N GLU A 181 -32.26 -1.82 -15.37
CA GLU A 181 -32.37 -2.34 -16.75
C GLU A 181 -31.17 -1.92 -17.66
N ALA A 182 -30.42 -0.90 -17.25
CA ALA A 182 -29.20 -0.45 -17.90
C ALA A 182 -28.12 -0.14 -16.86
N VAL A 183 -26.84 -0.21 -17.28
CA VAL A 183 -25.70 0.21 -16.48
C VAL A 183 -25.67 1.75 -16.43
N VAL A 184 -26.41 2.33 -15.50
CA VAL A 184 -26.40 3.79 -15.26
C VAL A 184 -25.39 4.10 -14.17
N ILE A 185 -24.22 4.60 -14.57
CA ILE A 185 -23.25 5.16 -13.63
C ILE A 185 -23.72 6.57 -13.27
N ARG A 186 -24.19 6.76 -12.04
CA ARG A 186 -24.55 8.08 -11.54
C ARG A 186 -23.29 8.95 -11.49
N GLY A 187 -23.33 10.09 -12.18
CA GLY A 187 -22.24 11.06 -12.14
C GLY A 187 -22.03 11.62 -10.73
N ILE A 188 -20.78 11.97 -10.42
CA ILE A 188 -20.45 12.75 -9.23
C ILE A 188 -21.17 14.11 -9.37
N LYS A 189 -21.75 14.61 -8.27
CA LYS A 189 -22.42 15.92 -8.27
C LYS A 189 -21.46 16.98 -8.79
N ALA A 190 -21.99 17.97 -9.51
CA ALA A 190 -21.21 19.16 -9.81
C ALA A 190 -20.81 19.81 -8.48
N GLY A 191 -19.53 20.13 -8.37
CA GLY A 191 -18.91 20.80 -7.23
C GLY A 191 -19.55 22.13 -6.82
N GLY A 192 -18.99 22.74 -5.78
CA GLY A 192 -19.29 24.12 -5.40
C GLY A 192 -18.44 25.14 -6.18
N GLY A 193 -18.67 26.43 -5.96
CA GLY A 193 -17.70 27.46 -6.34
C GLY A 193 -16.54 27.50 -5.35
N PHE A 194 -15.37 27.94 -5.81
CA PHE A 194 -14.14 27.94 -5.02
C PHE A 194 -14.32 28.77 -3.75
N ARG A 195 -14.00 28.18 -2.58
CA ARG A 195 -14.18 28.82 -1.26
C ARG A 195 -15.64 29.24 -0.97
N GLY A 196 -16.59 28.47 -1.49
CA GLY A 196 -18.02 28.78 -1.36
C GLY A 196 -18.48 30.01 -2.14
N GLY A 197 -17.68 30.50 -3.10
CA GLY A 197 -18.05 31.61 -3.97
C GLY A 197 -19.06 31.22 -5.06
N GLU A 198 -19.56 32.21 -5.79
CA GLU A 198 -20.48 32.00 -6.94
C GLU A 198 -19.76 31.54 -8.23
N GLY A 199 -18.42 31.52 -8.22
CA GLY A 199 -17.59 31.10 -9.34
C GLY A 199 -16.43 30.19 -8.92
N GLY A 200 -15.74 29.60 -9.89
CA GLY A 200 -14.71 28.58 -9.65
C GLY A 200 -15.28 27.17 -9.53
N TYR A 201 -14.44 26.20 -9.15
CA TYR A 201 -14.80 24.79 -9.02
C TYR A 201 -14.19 24.19 -7.76
N GLU A 202 -15.02 23.62 -6.90
CA GLU A 202 -14.62 22.84 -5.73
C GLU A 202 -15.15 21.41 -5.90
N PRO A 203 -14.27 20.43 -6.13
CA PRO A 203 -14.67 19.08 -6.53
C PRO A 203 -15.42 18.35 -5.42
N VAL A 204 -16.45 17.61 -5.81
CA VAL A 204 -17.08 16.60 -4.94
C VAL A 204 -16.37 15.28 -5.15
N ARG A 205 -16.31 14.45 -4.11
CA ARG A 205 -15.63 13.16 -4.16
C ARG A 205 -16.61 12.02 -4.40
N ASN A 206 -16.09 10.93 -4.96
CA ASN A 206 -16.85 9.70 -5.10
C ASN A 206 -16.97 9.03 -3.72
N SER A 207 -18.19 8.88 -3.21
CA SER A 207 -18.44 8.33 -1.88
C SER A 207 -18.11 6.84 -1.74
N VAL A 208 -17.95 6.11 -2.86
CA VAL A 208 -17.71 4.67 -2.87
C VAL A 208 -16.32 4.29 -3.37
N PHE A 209 -15.49 5.27 -3.76
CA PHE A 209 -14.14 5.01 -4.21
C PHE A 209 -13.14 5.72 -3.31
N LYS A 210 -12.74 5.00 -2.27
CA LYS A 210 -11.67 5.44 -1.37
C LYS A 210 -10.33 5.11 -2.05
N LYS A 211 -9.33 5.96 -1.86
CA LYS A 211 -8.01 5.78 -2.52
C LYS A 211 -6.90 5.51 -1.53
N PHE A 212 -7.20 5.53 -0.24
CA PHE A 212 -6.18 5.49 0.79
C PHE A 212 -5.39 4.17 0.84
N SER A 213 -6.02 3.05 0.48
CA SER A 213 -5.38 1.72 0.41
C SER A 213 -4.33 1.59 -0.69
N THR A 214 -4.13 2.62 -1.51
CA THR A 214 -3.13 2.65 -2.60
C THR A 214 -1.82 3.35 -2.20
N ARG A 215 -1.77 3.89 -0.97
CA ARG A 215 -0.66 4.71 -0.49
C ARG A 215 0.44 3.87 0.12
N SER A 216 1.66 4.14 -0.31
CA SER A 216 2.86 3.80 0.47
C SER A 216 3.36 5.01 1.30
N MET A 217 2.93 6.23 0.95
CA MET A 217 3.29 7.49 1.61
C MET A 217 2.07 8.42 1.63
N ARG A 218 2.01 9.35 2.59
CA ARG A 218 1.00 10.44 2.64
C ARG A 218 1.63 11.80 2.96
N PRO A 219 1.01 12.93 2.55
CA PRO A 219 1.52 14.25 2.89
C PRO A 219 1.20 14.62 4.35
N VAL A 220 2.19 15.17 5.06
CA VAL A 220 2.03 15.87 6.33
C VAL A 220 2.21 17.37 6.07
N ILE A 221 1.31 18.20 6.60
CA ILE A 221 1.22 19.62 6.26
C ILE A 221 1.65 20.49 7.43
N ASN A 222 2.61 21.37 7.22
CA ASN A 222 2.93 22.46 8.14
C ASN A 222 2.01 23.66 7.85
N PHE A 223 0.95 23.78 8.65
CA PHE A 223 -0.03 24.85 8.52
C PHE A 223 0.51 26.24 8.89
N GLU A 224 1.61 26.31 9.66
CA GLU A 224 2.21 27.59 10.07
C GLU A 224 3.09 28.22 8.97
N THR A 225 3.74 27.39 8.17
CA THR A 225 4.58 27.85 7.06
C THR A 225 3.82 27.99 5.74
N CYS A 226 2.57 27.53 5.69
CA CYS A 226 1.72 27.61 4.51
C CYS A 226 1.42 29.07 4.11
N ILE A 227 1.91 29.48 2.94
CA ILE A 227 1.66 30.82 2.36
C ILE A 227 0.34 30.91 1.56
N LYS A 228 -0.49 29.87 1.58
CA LYS A 228 -1.81 29.81 0.90
C LYS A 228 -1.75 30.06 -0.61
N CYS A 229 -0.70 29.60 -1.28
CA CYS A 229 -0.47 29.82 -2.72
C CYS A 229 -1.37 28.99 -3.66
N THR A 230 -2.18 28.06 -3.15
CA THR A 230 -3.11 27.20 -3.93
C THR A 230 -2.46 26.15 -4.83
N LEU A 231 -1.12 26.07 -4.92
CA LEU A 231 -0.44 25.15 -5.85
C LEU A 231 -0.70 23.67 -5.54
N CYS A 232 -0.63 23.25 -4.28
CA CYS A 232 -0.91 21.87 -3.87
C CYS A 232 -2.34 21.45 -4.22
N TRP A 233 -3.30 22.35 -4.05
CA TRP A 233 -4.71 22.13 -4.39
C TRP A 233 -4.92 22.04 -5.91
N LEU A 234 -4.35 22.96 -6.68
CA LEU A 234 -4.52 23.03 -8.13
C LEU A 234 -3.87 21.84 -8.86
N GLN A 235 -2.71 21.40 -8.37
CA GLN A 235 -1.92 20.35 -9.02
C GLN A 235 -2.27 18.94 -8.51
N CYS A 236 -3.13 18.82 -7.48
CA CYS A 236 -3.54 17.52 -6.98
C CYS A 236 -4.39 16.79 -8.04
N PRO A 237 -3.91 15.66 -8.62
CA PRO A 237 -4.66 14.96 -9.65
C PRO A 237 -5.96 14.34 -9.14
N ASP A 238 -6.02 14.05 -7.83
CA ASP A 238 -7.18 13.46 -7.17
C ASP A 238 -8.07 14.49 -6.47
N THR A 239 -7.68 15.76 -6.49
CA THR A 239 -8.39 16.84 -5.81
C THR A 239 -8.70 16.54 -4.33
N CYS A 240 -7.71 15.98 -3.62
CA CYS A 240 -7.88 15.57 -2.23
C CYS A 240 -7.78 16.73 -1.22
N PHE A 241 -7.38 17.94 -1.63
CA PHE A 241 -7.27 19.07 -0.72
C PHE A 241 -8.61 19.80 -0.54
N ASP A 242 -9.03 19.96 0.70
CA ASP A 242 -10.17 20.78 1.12
C ASP A 242 -9.67 22.18 1.53
N VAL A 243 -10.42 23.22 1.15
CA VAL A 243 -10.09 24.58 1.56
C VAL A 243 -10.71 24.85 2.93
N THR A 244 -9.86 25.00 3.92
CA THR A 244 -10.26 25.25 5.30
C THR A 244 -10.86 26.66 5.47
N PRO A 245 -11.62 26.93 6.56
CA PRO A 245 -12.16 28.27 6.85
C PRO A 245 -11.09 29.38 6.93
N ASP A 246 -9.88 29.03 7.35
CA ASP A 246 -8.75 29.97 7.44
C ASP A 246 -8.04 30.20 6.09
N GLY A 247 -8.50 29.55 5.02
CA GLY A 247 -7.91 29.59 3.69
C GLY A 247 -6.63 28.77 3.54
N LEU A 248 -6.34 27.88 4.49
CA LEU A 248 -5.35 26.81 4.38
C LEU A 248 -5.91 25.62 3.60
N TYR A 249 -5.07 24.64 3.29
CA TYR A 249 -5.43 23.45 2.50
C TYR A 249 -5.16 22.21 3.34
N ASP A 250 -6.22 21.47 3.69
CA ASP A 250 -6.12 20.20 4.40
C ASP A 250 -6.29 19.04 3.41
N ALA A 251 -5.47 18.00 3.52
CA ALA A 251 -5.57 16.87 2.62
C ALA A 251 -6.53 15.83 3.20
N ASN A 252 -7.60 15.53 2.47
CA ASN A 252 -8.54 14.46 2.79
C ASN A 252 -7.85 13.10 2.62
N MET A 253 -7.51 12.47 3.75
CA MET A 253 -6.76 11.22 3.77
C MET A 253 -7.58 10.01 3.32
N GLU A 254 -8.90 10.06 3.18
CA GLU A 254 -9.63 8.95 2.54
C GLU A 254 -9.43 8.94 1.00
N SER A 255 -9.17 10.12 0.44
CA SER A 255 -9.16 10.36 -1.01
C SER A 255 -7.75 10.53 -1.58
N CYS A 256 -6.77 10.81 -0.72
CA CYS A 256 -5.38 10.94 -1.12
C CYS A 256 -4.80 9.58 -1.56
N CYS A 257 -4.20 9.54 -2.75
CA CYS A 257 -3.51 8.37 -3.29
C CYS A 257 -1.99 8.37 -3.01
N GLY A 258 -1.47 9.40 -2.32
CA GLY A 258 -0.06 9.44 -1.92
C GLY A 258 0.95 9.71 -3.04
N CYS A 259 0.52 10.37 -4.13
CA CYS A 259 1.36 10.56 -5.33
C CYS A 259 2.60 11.46 -5.14
N GLY A 260 2.63 12.33 -4.12
CA GLY A 260 3.75 13.25 -3.86
C GLY A 260 3.78 14.54 -4.68
N VAL A 261 2.84 14.75 -5.61
CA VAL A 261 2.80 15.97 -6.44
C VAL A 261 2.72 17.24 -5.59
N CYS A 262 1.96 17.21 -4.49
CA CYS A 262 1.79 18.35 -3.60
C CYS A 262 3.07 18.80 -2.90
N GLU A 263 3.94 17.87 -2.51
CA GLU A 263 5.28 18.17 -1.98
C GLU A 263 6.14 18.80 -3.08
N ALA A 264 6.19 18.19 -4.25
CA ALA A 264 7.04 18.63 -5.36
C ALA A 264 6.71 20.03 -5.90
N VAL A 265 5.44 20.46 -5.83
CA VAL A 265 5.02 21.79 -6.32
C VAL A 265 4.98 22.87 -5.23
N CYS A 266 5.14 22.49 -3.95
CA CYS A 266 5.07 23.44 -2.86
C CYS A 266 6.32 24.35 -2.88
N PRO A 267 6.18 25.69 -2.95
CA PRO A 267 7.32 26.59 -3.04
C PRO A 267 7.99 26.85 -1.68
N VAL A 268 7.37 26.39 -0.59
CA VAL A 268 7.87 26.55 0.78
C VAL A 268 8.51 25.22 1.20
N PRO A 269 9.82 25.20 1.51
CA PRO A 269 10.50 24.01 1.98
C PRO A 269 9.80 23.40 3.20
N ASP A 270 9.64 22.08 3.21
CA ASP A 270 9.04 21.30 4.30
C ASP A 270 7.62 21.76 4.73
N CYS A 271 6.91 22.53 3.89
CA CYS A 271 5.52 22.87 4.17
C CYS A 271 4.58 21.68 3.90
N VAL A 272 4.92 20.87 2.90
CA VAL A 272 4.28 19.57 2.65
C VAL A 272 5.40 18.56 2.55
N THR A 273 5.37 17.52 3.37
CA THR A 273 6.37 16.45 3.39
C THR A 273 5.68 15.11 3.27
N MET A 274 6.12 14.27 2.33
CA MET A 274 5.61 12.92 2.18
C MET A 274 6.25 11.99 3.21
N VAL A 275 5.43 11.41 4.08
CA VAL A 275 5.85 10.49 5.16
C VAL A 275 5.29 9.09 4.91
N SER A 276 6.03 8.05 5.32
CA SER A 276 5.63 6.64 5.21
C SER A 276 4.22 6.39 5.74
N GLU A 277 3.38 5.74 4.93
CA GLU A 277 2.00 5.38 5.32
C GLU A 277 1.97 4.49 6.56
N ALA A 278 3.02 3.68 6.79
CA ALA A 278 3.14 2.79 7.95
C ALA A 278 3.05 3.54 9.29
N ASP A 279 3.43 4.82 9.34
CA ASP A 279 3.47 5.61 10.58
C ASP A 279 2.11 6.16 11.05
N PHE A 280 1.00 5.77 10.40
CA PHE A 280 -0.32 6.33 10.65
C PHE A 280 -1.40 5.27 10.87
N GLU A 281 -2.21 5.39 11.90
CA GLU A 281 -3.27 4.41 12.21
C GLU A 281 -4.66 4.84 11.73
N ASP A 282 -4.82 6.07 11.22
CA ASP A 282 -6.12 6.61 10.80
C ASP A 282 -6.03 7.49 9.53
N ASN A 283 -7.17 8.00 9.09
CA ASN A 283 -7.32 8.93 7.97
C ASN A 283 -7.98 10.27 8.40
N ASN A 284 -7.79 10.67 9.65
CA ASN A 284 -8.40 11.88 10.21
C ASN A 284 -7.80 13.17 9.61
N SER A 285 -8.54 14.27 9.77
CA SER A 285 -8.11 15.60 9.33
C SER A 285 -6.90 16.07 10.15
N GLN A 286 -5.82 16.43 9.44
CA GLN A 286 -4.65 17.05 10.07
C GLN A 286 -4.94 18.48 10.51
N TYR A 287 -5.78 19.20 9.76
CA TYR A 287 -6.18 20.55 10.13
C TYR A 287 -7.01 20.57 11.43
N GLU A 288 -7.95 19.63 11.61
CA GLU A 288 -8.72 19.53 12.86
C GLU A 288 -7.80 19.18 14.05
N MET A 289 -6.83 18.28 13.85
CA MET A 289 -5.82 17.97 14.85
C MET A 289 -5.00 19.22 15.22
N TRP A 290 -4.54 19.99 14.24
CA TRP A 290 -3.80 21.23 14.44
C TRP A 290 -4.64 22.32 15.13
N GLN A 291 -5.90 22.49 14.77
CA GLN A 291 -6.79 23.46 15.42
C GLN A 291 -7.05 23.13 16.88
N LYS A 292 -7.14 21.84 17.22
CA LYS A 292 -7.37 21.37 18.58
C LYS A 292 -6.15 21.59 19.47
N ASP A 293 -4.95 21.31 18.96
CA ASP A 293 -3.69 21.48 19.68
C ASP A 293 -2.54 21.76 18.71
N LYS A 294 -2.21 23.04 18.55
CA LYS A 294 -1.14 23.48 17.63
C LYS A 294 0.23 23.00 18.07
N GLU A 295 0.52 23.05 19.37
CA GLU A 295 1.82 22.67 19.90
C GLU A 295 2.03 21.17 19.77
N GLY A 296 1.04 20.37 20.17
CA GLY A 296 1.06 18.92 20.02
C GLY A 296 1.16 18.49 18.54
N TYR A 297 0.41 19.14 17.66
CA TYR A 297 0.51 18.87 16.21
C TYR A 297 1.90 19.19 15.66
N ASN A 298 2.48 20.33 16.02
CA ASN A 298 3.80 20.71 15.55
C ASN A 298 4.87 19.72 16.03
N GLN A 299 4.81 19.27 17.28
CA GLN A 299 5.73 18.24 17.80
C GLN A 299 5.57 16.91 17.05
N TRP A 300 4.32 16.46 16.85
CA TRP A 300 4.00 15.25 16.09
C TRP A 300 4.51 15.31 14.65
N MET A 301 4.22 16.41 13.95
CA MET A 301 4.65 16.65 12.58
C MET A 301 6.18 16.68 12.48
N THR A 302 6.86 17.42 13.36
CA THR A 302 8.32 17.52 13.34
C THR A 302 8.96 16.14 13.54
N ALA A 303 8.46 15.34 14.47
CA ALA A 303 8.98 13.98 14.69
C ALA A 303 8.86 13.10 13.42
N LEU A 304 7.73 13.17 12.72
CA LEU A 304 7.52 12.44 11.46
C LEU A 304 8.42 12.93 10.33
N VAL A 305 8.53 14.26 10.17
CA VAL A 305 9.37 14.87 9.13
C VAL A 305 10.85 14.57 9.36
N ASP A 306 11.32 14.65 10.61
CA ASP A 306 12.71 14.35 10.95
C ASP A 306 13.05 12.88 10.76
N LYS A 307 12.13 11.97 11.13
CA LYS A 307 12.25 10.54 10.83
C LYS A 307 12.35 10.31 9.32
N GLN A 308 11.45 10.92 8.55
CA GLN A 308 11.43 10.76 7.10
C GLN A 308 12.72 11.28 6.43
N LYS A 309 13.29 12.38 6.92
CA LYS A 309 14.57 12.92 6.42
C LYS A 309 15.76 12.00 6.68
N ALA A 310 15.68 11.15 7.70
CA ALA A 310 16.69 10.14 7.97
C ALA A 310 16.57 8.90 7.06
N GLU A 311 15.47 8.77 6.32
CA GLU A 311 15.19 7.65 5.44
C GLU A 311 15.35 8.03 3.97
N THR A 312 16.08 7.22 3.20
CA THR A 312 16.07 7.33 1.74
C THR A 312 14.74 6.81 1.23
N ARG A 313 13.86 7.72 0.79
CA ARG A 313 12.62 7.35 0.09
C ARG A 313 12.99 6.64 -1.20
N THR A 314 12.55 5.39 -1.35
CA THR A 314 12.90 4.52 -2.48
C THR A 314 11.86 4.51 -3.59
N HIS A 315 10.77 5.26 -3.44
CA HIS A 315 9.66 5.26 -4.40
C HIS A 315 8.82 6.54 -4.36
N GLY A 316 8.12 6.77 -5.47
CA GLY A 316 7.18 7.87 -5.64
C GLY A 316 7.85 9.13 -6.22
N PHE A 317 7.03 10.08 -6.63
CA PHE A 317 7.53 11.28 -7.28
C PHE A 317 8.18 12.23 -6.27
N HIS A 318 9.44 12.59 -6.50
CA HIS A 318 10.24 13.54 -5.72
C HIS A 318 10.27 14.92 -6.37
N HIS A 319 10.64 14.95 -7.65
CA HIS A 319 10.79 16.14 -8.47
C HIS A 319 10.68 15.79 -9.95
N VAL A 320 10.45 16.81 -10.77
CA VAL A 320 10.48 16.66 -12.23
C VAL A 320 11.91 16.29 -12.66
N GLY A 321 12.07 15.12 -13.28
CA GLY A 321 13.37 14.61 -13.73
C GLY A 321 13.91 13.44 -12.90
N GLY A 322 13.43 13.22 -11.67
CA GLY A 322 13.98 12.22 -10.75
C GLY A 322 14.05 10.80 -11.32
N TYR A 323 12.99 10.31 -11.99
CA TYR A 323 13.04 8.98 -12.62
C TYR A 323 14.11 8.86 -13.71
N ALA A 324 14.42 9.92 -14.45
CA ALA A 324 15.47 9.87 -15.46
C ALA A 324 16.86 9.81 -14.81
N GLU A 325 17.03 10.49 -13.67
CA GLU A 325 18.25 10.42 -12.84
C GLU A 325 18.42 8.99 -12.28
N GLU A 326 17.38 8.43 -11.66
CA GLU A 326 17.39 7.07 -11.10
C GLU A 326 17.69 6.00 -12.16
N ILE A 327 17.07 6.10 -13.35
CA ILE A 327 17.34 5.17 -14.46
C ILE A 327 18.80 5.27 -14.91
N SER A 328 19.37 6.49 -14.98
CA SER A 328 20.77 6.69 -15.36
C SER A 328 21.71 6.02 -14.34
N GLU A 329 21.47 6.23 -13.05
CA GLU A 329 22.26 5.62 -11.97
C GLU A 329 22.21 4.09 -12.01
N MET A 330 21.04 3.51 -12.30
CA MET A 330 20.88 2.06 -12.43
C MET A 330 21.63 1.47 -13.63
N THR A 331 21.74 2.21 -14.75
CA THR A 331 22.49 1.73 -15.92
C THR A 331 24.01 1.80 -15.76
N GLU A 332 24.49 2.59 -14.80
CA GLU A 332 25.92 2.73 -14.48
C GLU A 332 26.43 1.73 -13.42
N ALA A 333 25.51 1.08 -12.68
CA ALA A 333 25.79 0.12 -11.61
C ALA A 333 25.80 -1.35 -12.09
#